data_AF-A0A3G6ZN27-F1
#
_entry.id   AF-A0A3G6ZN27-F1
#
_cell.length_a   1.000
_cell.length_b   1.000
_cell.length_c   1.000
_cell.angle_alpha   90.00
_cell.angle_beta   90.00
_cell.angle_gamma   90.00
#
_symmetry.space_group_name_H-M   'P 1'
#
loop_
_entity.id
_entity.type
_entity.pdbx_description
1 polymer ?
#
loop_
_entity_poly.entity_id
_entity_poly.type
_entity_poly.pdbx_seq_one_letter_code
_entity_poly.pdbx_strand_id
1 'polypeptide(L)'
;MVGASENDRLVWIDCEMTGLDLAVDELVEIAIVVTDFELRPLDPGFQVVIKPDASAMENMSDFVRTMHETSGLLQEIPGGVTVADAEFQALEYIQRFAPQEGKAPLAGNTIGTDRMFLAKYMPRVDRWLHYRNVDVSSIKELSRRWYPRAYIHAPAKNGGHRALADIRESITELAYYRQAVFVPEPGPTSDGARAAAASVVSAFSPGV
;
A
#
# COMPACT_ATOMS: atom_id res chain seq x y z
N MET A 1 -18.11 2.17 20.18
CA MET A 1 -16.98 2.75 19.43
C MET A 1 -15.78 2.74 20.35
N VAL A 2 -14.91 1.74 20.20
CA VAL A 2 -13.58 1.82 20.79
C VAL A 2 -12.86 2.92 19.99
N GLY A 3 -12.45 4.00 20.65
CA GLY A 3 -11.66 5.04 19.97
C GLY A 3 -10.41 4.39 19.40
N ALA A 4 -10.11 4.64 18.12
CA ALA A 4 -8.92 4.14 17.47
C ALA A 4 -7.71 4.45 18.36
N SER A 5 -7.04 3.40 18.85
CA SER A 5 -5.82 3.60 19.62
C SER A 5 -4.73 4.09 18.68
N GLU A 6 -3.68 4.75 19.18
CA GLU A 6 -2.52 5.10 18.34
C GLU A 6 -1.84 3.87 17.72
N ASN A 7 -2.14 2.66 18.21
CA ASN A 7 -1.68 1.40 17.64
C ASN A 7 -2.47 0.98 16.39
N ASP A 8 -3.63 1.60 16.15
CA ASP A 8 -4.52 1.31 15.04
C ASP A 8 -4.27 2.33 13.91
N ARG A 9 -3.07 2.28 13.32
CA ARG A 9 -2.71 3.05 12.11
C ARG A 9 -2.34 2.14 10.95
N LEU A 10 -2.73 2.55 9.74
CA LEU A 10 -2.20 1.99 8.49
C LEU A 10 -1.36 3.05 7.80
N VAL A 11 -0.14 2.68 7.39
CA VAL A 11 0.71 3.56 6.58
C VAL A 11 0.59 3.10 5.13
N TRP A 12 -0.12 3.89 4.33
CA TRP A 12 -0.30 3.64 2.91
C TRP A 12 0.84 4.26 2.15
N ILE A 13 1.54 3.46 1.35
CA ILE A 13 2.64 3.93 0.50
C ILE A 13 2.41 3.42 -0.91
N ASP A 14 2.80 4.23 -1.86
CA ASP A 14 2.95 3.87 -3.26
C ASP A 14 4.25 4.50 -3.76
N CYS A 15 5.03 3.72 -4.48
CA CYS A 15 6.29 4.15 -5.08
C CYS A 15 6.19 4.05 -6.60
N GLU A 16 6.74 5.05 -7.27
CA GLU A 16 7.04 4.95 -8.70
C GLU A 16 8.51 4.60 -8.86
N MET A 17 8.82 3.76 -9.85
CA MET A 17 10.17 3.27 -10.10
C MET A 17 10.55 3.38 -11.58
N THR A 18 11.86 3.28 -11.88
CA THR A 18 12.35 3.15 -13.26
C THR A 18 12.05 1.77 -13.88
N GLY A 19 11.64 0.81 -13.05
CA GLY A 19 11.28 -0.56 -13.41
C GLY A 19 11.09 -1.40 -12.15
N LEU A 20 11.13 -2.74 -12.28
CA LEU A 20 10.83 -3.66 -11.17
C LEU A 20 12.03 -4.54 -10.76
N ASP A 21 13.18 -4.40 -11.42
CA ASP A 21 14.39 -5.14 -11.09
C ASP A 21 15.22 -4.38 -10.05
N LEU A 22 15.21 -4.87 -8.81
CA LEU A 22 15.97 -4.28 -7.71
C LEU A 22 17.48 -4.19 -7.98
N ALA A 23 18.05 -4.90 -8.95
CA ALA A 23 19.48 -4.80 -9.26
C ALA A 23 19.83 -3.49 -9.98
N VAL A 24 18.92 -2.96 -10.80
CA VAL A 24 19.18 -1.89 -11.77
C VAL A 24 18.20 -0.73 -11.70
N ASP A 25 17.00 -0.96 -11.16
CA ASP A 25 15.94 0.03 -11.08
C ASP A 25 15.92 0.75 -9.74
N GLU A 26 15.47 2.00 -9.77
CA GLU A 26 15.50 2.94 -8.65
C GLU A 26 14.14 3.61 -8.41
N LEU A 27 13.96 4.16 -7.21
CA LEU A 27 12.79 4.95 -6.84
C LEU A 27 12.81 6.32 -7.54
N VAL A 28 11.66 6.74 -8.06
CA VAL A 28 11.48 8.06 -8.71
C VAL A 28 10.37 8.90 -8.08
N GLU A 29 9.45 8.30 -7.34
CA GLU A 29 8.45 9.01 -6.54
C GLU A 29 8.07 8.16 -5.33
N ILE A 30 7.76 8.80 -4.21
CA ILE A 30 7.08 8.16 -3.08
C ILE A 30 5.94 9.05 -2.61
N ALA A 31 4.78 8.45 -2.37
CA ALA A 31 3.69 9.09 -1.66
C ALA A 31 3.30 8.29 -0.42
N ILE A 32 2.74 8.99 0.57
CA ILE A 32 2.35 8.40 1.85
C ILE A 32 1.03 9.01 2.31
N VAL A 33 0.11 8.18 2.76
CA VAL A 33 -1.09 8.59 3.51
C VAL A 33 -1.19 7.73 4.76
N VAL A 34 -1.44 8.34 5.92
CA VAL A 34 -1.71 7.59 7.15
C VAL A 34 -3.21 7.65 7.45
N THR A 35 -3.81 6.49 7.67
CA THR A 35 -5.22 6.37 8.08
C THR A 35 -5.33 5.79 9.49
N ASP A 36 -6.48 5.99 10.14
CA ASP A 36 -6.91 5.04 11.17
C ASP A 36 -7.36 3.70 10.55
N PHE A 37 -7.70 2.72 11.38
CA PHE A 37 -8.22 1.42 10.90
C PHE A 37 -9.64 1.49 10.32
N GLU A 38 -10.32 2.63 10.45
CA GLU A 38 -11.58 2.91 9.76
C GLU A 38 -11.35 3.50 8.35
N LEU A 39 -10.10 3.49 7.88
CA LEU A 39 -9.68 3.98 6.56
C LEU A 39 -9.86 5.49 6.39
N ARG A 40 -9.99 6.24 7.50
CA ARG A 40 -10.10 7.70 7.46
C ARG A 40 -8.70 8.33 7.44
N PRO A 41 -8.34 9.11 6.40
CA PRO A 41 -7.06 9.80 6.36
C PRO A 41 -6.90 10.78 7.52
N LEU A 42 -5.70 10.83 8.11
CA LEU A 42 -5.35 11.75 9.19
C LEU A 42 -4.78 13.08 8.68
N ASP A 43 -4.39 13.11 7.41
CA ASP A 43 -3.76 14.22 6.71
C ASP A 43 -3.95 14.05 5.19
N PRO A 44 -3.87 15.11 4.36
CA PRO A 44 -4.03 15.01 2.91
C PRO A 44 -3.02 14.10 2.20
N GLY A 45 -1.84 13.87 2.81
CA GLY A 45 -0.78 13.02 2.28
C GLY A 45 0.55 13.75 2.13
N PHE A 46 1.61 12.97 2.06
CA PHE A 46 2.97 13.40 1.71
C PHE A 46 3.34 12.83 0.34
N GLN A 47 4.12 13.59 -0.44
CA GLN A 47 4.63 13.15 -1.74
C GLN A 47 5.95 13.86 -2.02
N VAL A 48 6.91 13.13 -2.58
CA VAL A 48 8.18 13.69 -3.03
C VAL A 48 8.71 12.93 -4.24
N VAL A 49 9.22 13.69 -5.22
CA VAL A 49 9.89 13.14 -6.40
C VAL A 49 11.36 12.93 -6.06
N ILE A 50 11.88 11.78 -6.47
CA ILE A 50 13.24 11.31 -6.20
C ILE A 50 14.00 11.33 -7.52
N LYS A 51 15.22 11.85 -7.48
CA LYS A 51 16.12 11.83 -8.64
C LYS A 51 16.98 10.56 -8.58
N PRO A 52 16.74 9.57 -9.47
CA PRO A 52 17.57 8.38 -9.54
C PRO A 52 18.87 8.65 -10.30
N ASP A 53 19.77 7.67 -10.32
CA ASP A 53 20.98 7.70 -11.11
C ASP A 53 20.68 7.66 -12.62
N ALA A 54 21.60 8.21 -13.41
CA ALA A 54 21.46 8.27 -14.87
C ALA A 54 21.31 6.87 -15.51
N SER A 55 22.01 5.86 -14.97
CA SER A 55 21.92 4.48 -15.46
C SER A 55 20.52 3.89 -15.27
N ALA A 56 19.84 4.17 -14.15
CA ALA A 56 18.47 3.72 -13.92
C ALA A 56 17.49 4.42 -14.88
N MET A 57 17.70 5.71 -15.15
CA MET A 57 16.93 6.46 -16.15
C MET A 57 17.09 5.91 -17.57
N GLU A 58 18.29 5.50 -17.94
CA GLU A 58 18.59 4.90 -19.24
C GLU A 58 18.03 3.48 -19.38
N ASN A 59 17.95 2.74 -18.28
CA ASN A 59 17.45 1.36 -18.23
C ASN A 59 15.91 1.24 -18.31
N MET A 60 15.17 2.34 -18.18
CA MET A 60 13.71 2.33 -18.32
C MET A 60 13.29 1.71 -19.66
N SER A 61 12.46 0.67 -19.60
CA SER A 61 11.78 0.15 -20.80
C SER A 61 10.90 1.22 -21.45
N ASP A 62 10.60 1.06 -22.75
CA ASP A 62 9.70 1.96 -23.48
C ASP A 62 8.35 2.12 -22.79
N PHE A 63 7.80 1.02 -22.25
CA PHE A 63 6.54 1.04 -21.52
C PHE A 63 6.60 1.95 -20.27
N VAL A 64 7.63 1.78 -19.44
CA VAL A 64 7.79 2.60 -18.21
C VAL A 64 8.07 4.05 -18.56
N ARG A 65 8.91 4.30 -19.58
CA ARG A 65 9.19 5.65 -20.04
C ARG A 65 7.93 6.37 -20.51
N THR A 66 7.12 5.73 -21.36
CA THR A 66 5.85 6.31 -21.84
C THR A 66 4.85 6.53 -20.72
N MET A 67 4.81 5.64 -19.73
CA MET A 67 3.97 5.81 -18.53
C MET A 67 4.34 7.08 -17.77
N HIS A 68 5.63 7.26 -17.43
CA HIS A 68 6.12 8.43 -16.70
C HIS A 68 6.05 9.72 -17.51
N GLU A 69 6.16 9.64 -18.84
CA GLU A 69 5.94 10.78 -19.72
C GLU A 69 4.46 11.21 -19.72
N THR A 70 3.54 10.24 -19.78
CA THR A 70 2.08 10.51 -19.79
C THR A 70 1.60 11.05 -18.44
N SER A 71 2.16 10.59 -17.33
CA SER A 71 1.82 11.06 -15.97
C SER A 71 2.42 12.44 -15.64
N GLY A 72 3.36 12.92 -16.45
CA GLY A 72 4.12 14.15 -16.20
C GLY A 72 5.30 13.98 -15.24
N LEU A 73 5.48 12.78 -14.68
CA LEU A 73 6.53 12.50 -13.70
C LEU A 73 7.93 12.63 -14.32
N LEU A 74 8.10 12.22 -15.59
CA LEU A 74 9.39 12.25 -16.27
C LEU A 74 10.00 13.66 -16.33
N GLN A 75 9.17 14.70 -16.38
CA GLN A 75 9.55 16.10 -16.38
C GLN A 75 9.91 16.63 -14.99
N GLU A 76 9.36 16.03 -13.93
CA GLU A 76 9.61 16.39 -12.53
C GLU A 76 10.90 15.74 -11.99
N ILE A 77 11.21 14.51 -12.41
CA ILE A 77 12.38 13.71 -11.95
C ILE A 77 13.71 14.50 -11.92
N PRO A 78 14.08 15.30 -12.94
CA PRO A 78 15.35 16.02 -12.93
C PRO A 78 15.53 16.99 -11.76
N GLY A 79 14.42 17.49 -11.20
CA GLY A 79 14.36 18.37 -10.03
C GLY A 79 14.05 17.65 -8.72
N GLY A 80 13.95 16.32 -8.73
CA GLY A 80 13.73 15.50 -7.55
C GLY A 80 14.87 15.60 -6.53
N VAL A 81 14.56 15.22 -5.28
CA VAL A 81 15.53 15.19 -4.18
C VAL A 81 16.34 13.90 -4.21
N THR A 82 17.40 13.83 -3.38
CA THR A 82 18.15 12.58 -3.21
C THR A 82 17.30 11.54 -2.47
N VAL A 83 17.58 10.25 -2.68
CA VAL A 83 16.90 9.17 -1.94
C VAL A 83 17.06 9.29 -0.42
N ALA A 84 18.20 9.80 0.05
CA ALA A 84 18.47 10.01 1.47
C ALA A 84 17.59 11.13 2.07
N ASP A 85 17.41 12.23 1.33
CA ASP A 85 16.53 13.33 1.72
C ASP A 85 15.06 12.92 1.68
N ALA A 86 14.67 12.14 0.67
CA ALA A 86 13.33 11.58 0.58
C ALA A 86 13.04 10.62 1.74
N GLU A 87 13.97 9.73 2.08
CA GLU A 87 13.84 8.82 3.23
C GLU A 87 13.68 9.60 4.54
N PHE A 88 14.46 10.67 4.74
CA PHE A 88 14.36 11.50 5.93
C PHE A 88 12.97 12.14 6.05
N GLN A 89 12.49 12.78 4.98
CA GLN A 89 11.18 13.45 4.95
C GLN A 89 10.02 12.45 5.10
N ALA A 90 10.10 11.31 4.42
CA ALA A 90 9.12 10.24 4.51
C ALA A 90 9.01 9.70 5.95
N LEU A 91 10.15 9.42 6.58
CA LEU A 91 10.17 8.93 7.96
C LEU A 91 9.61 9.97 8.94
N GLU A 92 10.00 11.24 8.81
CA GLU A 92 9.46 12.33 9.64
C GLU A 92 7.93 12.42 9.51
N TYR A 93 7.41 12.34 8.27
CA TYR A 93 5.97 12.34 8.03
C TYR A 93 5.27 11.15 8.70
N ILE A 94 5.80 9.93 8.54
CA ILE A 94 5.25 8.72 9.16
C ILE A 94 5.24 8.87 10.69
N GLN A 95 6.33 9.31 11.30
CA GLN A 95 6.47 9.42 12.76
C GLN A 95 5.46 10.39 13.39
N ARG A 96 5.02 11.41 12.66
CA ARG A 96 3.99 12.35 13.14
C ARG A 96 2.62 11.68 13.37
N PHE A 97 2.29 10.64 12.61
CA PHE A 97 0.97 9.99 12.65
C PHE A 97 1.00 8.53 13.15
N ALA A 98 2.15 7.88 13.05
CA ALA A 98 2.46 6.54 13.55
C ALA A 98 3.77 6.56 14.36
N PRO A 99 3.76 7.12 15.58
CA PRO A 99 4.97 7.40 16.36
C PRO A 99 5.65 6.16 16.97
N GLN A 100 5.04 4.98 16.87
CA GLN A 100 5.59 3.76 17.44
C GLN A 100 6.21 2.89 16.34
N GLU A 101 7.53 2.69 16.45
CA GLU A 101 8.29 1.78 15.59
C GLU A 101 7.74 0.34 15.66
N GLY A 102 7.64 -0.30 14.50
CA GLY A 102 7.25 -1.69 14.36
C GLY A 102 5.78 -1.99 14.66
N LYS A 103 4.91 -0.97 14.75
CA LYS A 103 3.47 -1.15 15.04
C LYS A 103 2.57 -1.07 13.82
N ALA A 104 2.68 0.01 13.05
CA ALA A 104 1.78 0.24 11.91
C ALA A 104 2.19 -0.64 10.71
N PRO A 105 1.30 -1.49 10.17
CA PRO A 105 1.58 -2.23 8.94
C PRO A 105 1.61 -1.31 7.73
N LEU A 106 2.39 -1.73 6.74
CA LEU A 106 2.43 -1.12 5.42
C LEU A 106 1.17 -1.54 4.64
N ALA A 107 0.51 -0.60 3.97
CA ALA A 107 -0.71 -0.83 3.21
C ALA A 107 -0.62 -0.29 1.78
N GLY A 108 -1.33 -0.92 0.85
CA GLY A 108 -1.39 -0.50 -0.55
C GLY A 108 -1.80 -1.65 -1.48
N ASN A 109 -1.81 -1.40 -2.78
CA ASN A 109 -2.04 -2.43 -3.78
C ASN A 109 -0.71 -3.05 -4.23
N THR A 110 -0.59 -4.39 -4.20
CA THR A 110 0.63 -5.08 -4.66
C THR A 110 1.87 -4.61 -3.88
N ILE A 111 1.64 -4.22 -2.63
CA ILE A 111 2.56 -3.47 -1.78
C ILE A 111 3.86 -4.22 -1.43
N GLY A 112 3.91 -5.53 -1.73
CA GLY A 112 5.12 -6.32 -1.63
C GLY A 112 6.24 -5.78 -2.54
N THR A 113 5.92 -5.24 -3.72
CA THR A 113 6.90 -4.63 -4.62
C THR A 113 7.52 -3.39 -3.99
N ASP A 114 6.71 -2.45 -3.53
CA ASP A 114 7.18 -1.23 -2.87
C ASP A 114 8.01 -1.56 -1.63
N ARG A 115 7.56 -2.53 -0.81
CA ARG A 115 8.30 -3.00 0.36
C ARG A 115 9.72 -3.43 0.00
N MET A 116 9.93 -4.12 -1.13
CA MET A 116 11.27 -4.52 -1.56
C MET A 116 12.16 -3.31 -1.88
N PHE A 117 11.61 -2.30 -2.56
CA PHE A 117 12.35 -1.06 -2.86
C PHE A 117 12.62 -0.25 -1.60
N LEU A 118 11.65 -0.13 -0.69
CA LEU A 118 11.83 0.51 0.62
C LEU A 118 12.93 -0.18 1.43
N ALA A 119 12.94 -1.51 1.50
CA ALA A 119 13.98 -2.24 2.22
C ALA A 119 15.39 -1.97 1.66
N LYS A 120 15.53 -1.78 0.35
CA LYS A 120 16.81 -1.47 -0.31
C LYS A 120 17.21 0.01 -0.16
N TYR A 121 16.31 0.93 -0.48
CA TYR A 121 16.61 2.34 -0.69
C TYR A 121 16.21 3.24 0.49
N MET A 122 15.26 2.80 1.32
CA MET A 122 14.75 3.53 2.48
C MET A 122 14.67 2.64 3.74
N PRO A 123 15.79 2.01 4.17
CA PRO A 123 15.80 1.00 5.23
C PRO A 123 15.31 1.52 6.60
N ARG A 124 15.40 2.82 6.87
CA ARG A 124 14.86 3.43 8.10
C ARG A 124 13.34 3.48 8.08
N VAL A 125 12.75 3.78 6.92
CA VAL A 125 11.29 3.71 6.72
C VAL A 125 10.82 2.27 6.84
N ASP A 126 11.48 1.33 6.16
CA ASP A 126 11.13 -0.09 6.19
C ASP A 126 11.09 -0.67 7.61
N ARG A 127 12.12 -0.34 8.41
CA ARG A 127 12.25 -0.76 9.81
C ARG A 127 11.21 -0.13 10.72
N TRP A 128 10.84 1.12 10.46
CA TRP A 128 9.85 1.83 11.27
C TRP A 128 8.47 1.18 11.19
N LEU A 129 8.16 0.56 10.06
CA LEU A 129 6.90 -0.11 9.80
C LEU A 129 6.90 -1.54 10.34
N HIS A 130 5.73 -2.05 10.69
CA HIS A 130 5.56 -3.46 11.05
C HIS A 130 5.90 -4.35 9.84
N TYR A 131 6.43 -5.55 10.09
CA TYR A 131 6.82 -6.52 9.05
C TYR A 131 5.65 -7.06 8.20
N ARG A 132 4.40 -6.74 8.56
CA ARG A 132 3.20 -7.27 7.90
C ARG A 132 2.67 -6.22 6.95
N ASN A 133 2.08 -6.73 5.87
CA ASN A 133 1.42 -5.91 4.86
C ASN A 133 -0.10 -6.07 4.93
N VAL A 134 -0.82 -4.99 4.67
CA VAL A 134 -2.23 -5.00 4.28
C VAL A 134 -2.27 -4.79 2.77
N ASP A 135 -2.27 -5.89 2.03
CA ASP A 135 -2.25 -5.87 0.56
C ASP A 135 -3.68 -5.95 -0.01
N VAL A 136 -4.15 -4.84 -0.57
CA VAL A 136 -5.48 -4.74 -1.19
C VAL A 136 -5.61 -5.67 -2.40
N SER A 137 -4.51 -5.93 -3.12
CA SER A 137 -4.50 -6.82 -4.29
C SER A 137 -4.77 -8.27 -3.89
N SER A 138 -4.41 -8.69 -2.67
CA SER A 138 -4.77 -10.01 -2.15
C SER A 138 -6.28 -10.17 -2.04
N ILE A 139 -6.97 -9.16 -1.52
CA ILE A 139 -8.44 -9.16 -1.39
C ILE A 139 -9.07 -9.13 -2.78
N LYS A 140 -8.59 -8.26 -3.68
CA LYS A 140 -9.03 -8.19 -5.08
C LYS A 140 -8.99 -9.54 -5.77
N GLU A 141 -7.87 -10.27 -5.67
CA GLU A 141 -7.72 -11.58 -6.32
C GLU A 141 -8.65 -12.65 -5.73
N LEU A 142 -8.90 -12.63 -4.42
CA LEU A 142 -9.89 -13.52 -3.79
C LEU A 142 -11.31 -13.16 -4.22
N SER A 143 -11.66 -11.87 -4.20
CA SER A 143 -12.97 -11.37 -4.66
C SER A 143 -13.24 -11.72 -6.11
N ARG A 144 -12.24 -11.67 -6.99
CA ARG A 144 -12.37 -12.09 -8.39
C ARG A 144 -12.85 -13.53 -8.56
N ARG A 145 -12.44 -14.44 -7.66
CA ARG A 145 -12.74 -15.87 -7.74
C ARG A 145 -13.97 -16.26 -6.93
N TRP A 146 -14.08 -15.73 -5.72
CA TRP A 146 -15.12 -16.10 -4.76
C TRP A 146 -16.37 -15.22 -4.88
N TYR A 147 -16.21 -13.97 -5.30
CA TYR A 147 -17.29 -12.98 -5.39
C TYR A 147 -17.27 -12.20 -6.71
N PRO A 148 -17.41 -12.85 -7.89
CA PRO A 148 -17.23 -12.19 -9.19
C PRO A 148 -18.08 -10.92 -9.39
N ARG A 149 -19.29 -10.88 -8.82
CA ARG A 149 -20.16 -9.69 -8.87
C ARG A 149 -19.55 -8.50 -8.12
N ALA A 150 -19.01 -8.72 -6.92
CA ALA A 150 -18.32 -7.66 -6.19
C ALA A 150 -17.07 -7.19 -6.95
N TYR A 151 -16.31 -8.12 -7.53
CA TYR A 151 -15.14 -7.76 -8.34
C TYR A 151 -15.48 -6.90 -9.56
N ILE A 152 -16.50 -7.27 -10.34
CA ILE A 152 -16.89 -6.55 -11.57
C ILE A 152 -17.40 -5.12 -11.26
N HIS A 153 -17.95 -4.91 -10.07
CA HIS A 153 -18.48 -3.61 -9.62
C HIS A 153 -17.52 -2.84 -8.72
N ALA A 154 -16.27 -3.27 -8.59
CA ALA A 154 -15.25 -2.49 -7.89
C ALA A 154 -15.03 -1.13 -8.59
N PRO A 155 -14.73 -0.06 -7.84
CA PRO A 155 -14.45 1.26 -8.41
C PRO A 155 -13.33 1.20 -9.46
N ALA A 156 -13.51 1.94 -10.56
CA ALA A 156 -12.47 2.07 -11.58
C ALA A 156 -11.28 2.87 -11.04
N LYS A 157 -10.08 2.49 -11.47
CA LYS A 157 -8.84 3.23 -11.20
C LYS A 157 -8.58 4.24 -12.31
N ASN A 158 -8.35 5.49 -11.93
CA ASN A 158 -8.10 6.65 -12.79
C ASN A 158 -6.87 7.47 -12.31
N GLY A 159 -6.04 6.93 -11.40
CA GLY A 159 -5.01 7.69 -10.68
C GLY A 159 -3.86 8.20 -11.55
N GLY A 160 -3.72 7.66 -12.76
CA GLY A 160 -2.82 8.19 -13.78
C GLY A 160 -1.34 7.91 -13.52
N HIS A 161 -1.01 6.90 -12.71
CA HIS A 161 0.36 6.54 -12.33
C HIS A 161 1.08 7.70 -11.63
N ARG A 162 0.40 8.24 -10.61
CA ARG A 162 0.95 9.23 -9.68
C ARG A 162 0.68 8.73 -8.28
N ALA A 163 1.74 8.63 -7.48
CA ALA A 163 1.70 7.83 -6.28
C ALA A 163 0.59 8.24 -5.29
N LEU A 164 0.37 9.54 -5.08
CA LEU A 164 -0.65 10.00 -4.13
C LEU A 164 -2.09 9.73 -4.61
N ALA A 165 -2.33 9.78 -5.91
CA ALA A 165 -3.63 9.44 -6.49
C ALA A 165 -3.88 7.94 -6.35
N ASP A 166 -2.89 7.11 -6.69
CA ASP A 166 -2.96 5.66 -6.63
C ASP A 166 -3.17 5.14 -5.19
N ILE A 167 -2.60 5.79 -4.18
CA ILE A 167 -2.89 5.51 -2.75
C ILE A 167 -4.36 5.75 -2.42
N ARG A 168 -4.92 6.89 -2.83
CA ARG A 168 -6.33 7.23 -2.53
C ARG A 168 -7.29 6.25 -3.19
N GLU A 169 -6.94 5.78 -4.38
CA GLU A 169 -7.68 4.71 -5.06
C GLU A 169 -7.56 3.38 -4.33
N SER A 170 -6.38 3.04 -3.82
CA SER A 170 -6.15 1.84 -3.00
C SER A 170 -6.99 1.85 -1.71
N ILE A 171 -7.06 3.00 -1.02
CA ILE A 171 -7.91 3.19 0.16
C ILE A 171 -9.39 3.00 -0.20
N THR A 172 -9.81 3.61 -1.31
CA THR A 172 -11.20 3.52 -1.82
C THR A 172 -11.56 2.08 -2.19
N GLU A 173 -10.64 1.36 -2.84
CA GLU A 173 -10.81 -0.04 -3.20
C GLU A 173 -10.95 -0.93 -1.95
N LEU A 174 -10.10 -0.74 -0.92
CA LEU A 174 -10.22 -1.49 0.33
C LEU A 174 -11.54 -1.18 1.06
N ALA A 175 -11.95 0.09 1.09
CA ALA A 175 -13.22 0.50 1.68
C ALA A 175 -14.41 -0.15 0.96
N TYR A 176 -14.36 -0.27 -0.37
CA TYR A 176 -15.34 -0.99 -1.16
C TYR A 176 -15.40 -2.48 -0.78
N TYR A 177 -14.26 -3.18 -0.74
CA TYR A 177 -14.27 -4.60 -0.39
C TYR A 177 -14.72 -4.85 1.05
N ARG A 178 -14.39 -3.97 2.00
CA ARG A 178 -14.91 -4.03 3.38
C ARG A 178 -16.44 -4.06 3.41
N GLN A 179 -17.10 -3.33 2.52
CA GLN A 179 -18.57 -3.32 2.43
C GLN A 179 -19.14 -4.49 1.63
N ALA A 180 -18.48 -4.89 0.54
CA ALA A 180 -19.03 -5.81 -0.44
C ALA A 180 -18.68 -7.30 -0.21
N VAL A 181 -17.60 -7.58 0.51
CA VAL A 181 -16.98 -8.93 0.58
C VAL A 181 -16.81 -9.42 2.01
N PHE A 182 -16.55 -8.53 2.97
CA PHE A 182 -16.44 -8.91 4.38
C PHE A 182 -17.80 -9.07 5.05
N VAL A 183 -17.82 -9.79 6.17
CA VAL A 183 -19.04 -9.95 6.98
C VAL A 183 -19.42 -8.59 7.57
N PRO A 184 -20.69 -8.16 7.49
CA PRO A 184 -21.14 -6.90 8.05
C PRO A 184 -20.86 -6.79 9.56
N GLU A 185 -20.55 -5.58 10.02
CA GLU A 185 -20.38 -5.30 11.45
C GLU A 185 -21.67 -5.55 12.25
N PRO A 186 -21.58 -6.06 13.49
CA PRO A 186 -20.37 -6.30 14.28
C PRO A 186 -19.64 -7.63 14.00
N GLY A 187 -20.03 -8.35 12.94
CA GLY A 187 -19.52 -9.69 12.65
C GLY A 187 -20.24 -10.79 13.45
N PRO A 188 -19.79 -12.05 13.35
CA PRO A 188 -20.38 -13.17 14.07
C PRO A 188 -20.18 -13.02 15.60
N THR A 189 -21.12 -13.56 16.38
CA THR A 189 -20.94 -13.70 17.83
C THR A 189 -19.75 -14.61 18.15
N SER A 190 -19.24 -14.58 19.39
CA SER A 190 -18.16 -15.48 19.81
C SER A 190 -18.52 -16.96 19.60
N ASP A 191 -19.77 -17.34 19.85
CA ASP A 191 -20.26 -18.71 19.58
C ASP A 191 -20.29 -19.01 18.07
N GLY A 192 -20.78 -18.08 17.25
CA GLY A 192 -20.80 -18.21 15.79
C GLY A 192 -19.39 -18.36 15.20
N ALA A 193 -18.44 -17.55 15.68
CA ALA A 193 -17.04 -17.63 15.27
C ALA A 193 -16.39 -18.96 15.68
N ARG A 194 -16.66 -19.45 16.90
CA ARG A 194 -16.18 -20.77 17.36
C ARG A 194 -16.76 -21.92 16.52
N ALA A 195 -18.06 -21.87 16.21
CA ALA A 195 -18.71 -22.89 15.38
C ALA A 195 -18.13 -22.91 13.95
N ALA A 196 -17.93 -21.73 13.34
CA ALA A 196 -17.29 -21.63 12.02
C ALA A 196 -15.85 -22.20 12.05
N ALA A 197 -15.07 -21.87 13.08
CA ALA A 197 -13.72 -22.41 13.24
C ALA A 197 -13.71 -23.93 13.35
N ALA A 198 -14.58 -24.52 14.19
CA ALA A 198 -14.70 -25.97 14.33
C ALA A 198 -15.10 -26.65 13.01
N SER A 199 -16.04 -26.07 12.27
CA SER A 199 -16.46 -26.57 10.96
C SER A 199 -15.32 -26.56 9.95
N VAL A 200 -14.51 -25.49 9.91
CA VAL A 200 -13.37 -25.37 8.99
C VAL A 200 -12.27 -26.36 9.37
N VAL A 201 -11.91 -26.47 10.67
CA VAL A 201 -10.91 -27.45 11.13
C VAL A 201 -11.33 -28.87 10.74
N SER A 202 -12.60 -29.23 10.96
CA SER A 202 -13.11 -30.55 10.58
C SER A 202 -13.04 -30.80 9.06
N ALA A 203 -13.21 -29.78 8.24
CA ALA A 203 -13.19 -29.92 6.77
C ALA A 203 -11.77 -30.03 6.20
N PHE A 204 -10.80 -29.31 6.78
CA PHE A 204 -9.43 -29.21 6.25
C PHE A 204 -8.39 -30.04 7.02
N SER A 205 -8.72 -30.54 8.21
CA SER A 205 -7.83 -31.35 9.05
C SER A 205 -8.62 -32.47 9.74
N PRO A 206 -9.20 -33.42 8.99
CA PRO A 206 -10.00 -34.48 9.57
C PRO A 206 -9.13 -35.38 10.45
N GLY A 207 -9.50 -35.53 11.73
CA GLY A 207 -8.84 -36.43 12.68
C GLY A 207 -7.75 -35.79 13.56
N VAL A 208 -7.61 -34.47 13.54
CA VAL A 208 -6.93 -33.68 14.58
C VAL A 208 -7.96 -33.18 15.60
#